data_AF-A0A1F7BEY4-F1
#
_entry.id   AF-A0A1F7BEY4-F1
#
_cell.length_a   1.000
_cell.length_b   1.000
_cell.length_c   1.000
_cell.angle_alpha   90.00
_cell.angle_beta   90.00
_cell.angle_gamma   90.00
#
_symmetry.space_group_name_H-M   'P 1'
#
loop_
_entity.id
_entity.type
_entity.pdbx_description
1 polymer ?
#
loop_
_entity_poly.entity_id
_entity_poly.type
_entity_poly.pdbx_seq_one_letter_code
_entity_poly.pdbx_strand_id
1 'polypeptide(L)'
;MSNTTAELEQDFASPKEWEKGNKEPKELAEQRDIIRRACLRKVELATTSSILKSADVKAYREMVLSESSFELVGMTTHEEKIKALRENLHTMIPKIIDDARDLEREFNSLLTTAKESGGISADGAERWLARLRDDKVIYMKKKEFVKNTFKEYVHNWVEVGRDMKTVQEKKAKLKLSEDTVPELKPLKAAGFLDSHYLFKRDRVNAALAAIAAIEKGAYKSEKLDDPSLYDKAKTMLVKAAKSDGVLSEWKIGEWMKKIFQSNAKPETIRAFIMGNEQTSLRGLIRNWTKVRSEFDDVENKRKDLGTPRTFHFVHLDVFLGWHYERRRAYVAEANNRFKDIDKEPYIFLKIRHALDAKDWEEADELIVRAEPGAKTSEHREKLDSMKKYLREHRGSASKEEHSINEVFEANENIKQALSGLPSDSIKNRFLLAMRYDYQTLWALCTMYYNWEWCRQRGFSSDEKDVEFEKIAKEETYDHLEHGQPDDYAINDFTSDTATEPAARSANDTKSPQVIHLNQTTDNGALLTYVHHNRNNRAVWYWTRFVEKDVPFEKIQEMIQHVQPMMKKSMRTLEKHGYGFGMNGPQKKNASLYERTLKTSRN
;
A
#
# COMPACT_ATOMS: atom_id res chain seq x y z
N MET A 1 -33.91 -37.05 -8.15
CA MET A 1 -34.14 -37.51 -6.77
C MET A 1 -33.96 -36.31 -5.86
N SER A 2 -35.08 -35.79 -5.37
CA SER A 2 -35.17 -34.60 -4.53
C SER A 2 -34.97 -34.98 -3.07
N ASN A 3 -33.81 -34.67 -2.49
CA ASN A 3 -33.67 -34.65 -1.04
C ASN A 3 -33.71 -33.19 -0.60
N THR A 4 -34.79 -32.85 0.08
CA THR A 4 -35.10 -31.55 0.65
C THR A 4 -34.12 -31.20 1.77
N THR A 5 -33.79 -29.92 1.88
CA THR A 5 -32.85 -29.30 2.84
C THR A 5 -33.06 -29.73 4.31
N ALA A 6 -34.28 -30.14 4.67
CA ALA A 6 -34.63 -30.60 6.02
C ALA A 6 -34.10 -32.01 6.37
N GLU A 7 -33.94 -32.92 5.41
CA GLU A 7 -33.46 -34.29 5.69
C GLU A 7 -31.95 -34.33 5.94
N LEU A 8 -31.19 -33.33 5.46
CA LEU A 8 -29.75 -33.24 5.70
C LEU A 8 -29.41 -32.43 6.95
N GLU A 9 -30.24 -31.48 7.40
CA GLU A 9 -30.04 -30.80 8.68
C GLU A 9 -30.27 -31.73 9.88
N GLN A 10 -31.04 -32.80 9.70
CA GLN A 10 -31.33 -33.80 10.74
C GLN A 10 -30.13 -34.70 11.06
N ASP A 11 -29.24 -34.97 10.10
CA ASP A 11 -28.03 -35.80 10.30
C ASP A 11 -26.84 -35.04 10.90
N PHE A 12 -26.90 -33.71 11.02
CA PHE A 12 -25.82 -32.88 11.56
C PHE A 12 -26.18 -32.17 12.88
N ALA A 13 -27.32 -32.50 13.47
CA ALA A 13 -27.80 -31.91 14.72
C ALA A 13 -27.47 -32.79 15.94
N SER A 14 -26.27 -32.61 16.51
CA SER A 14 -25.99 -32.65 17.97
C SER A 14 -24.49 -32.85 18.24
N PRO A 15 -23.80 -31.89 18.91
CA PRO A 15 -22.42 -32.07 19.36
C PRO A 15 -22.21 -33.22 20.37
N LYS A 16 -23.27 -33.77 20.97
CA LYS A 16 -23.16 -34.62 22.17
C LYS A 16 -22.93 -36.11 21.93
N GLU A 17 -23.14 -36.64 20.72
CA GLU A 17 -23.06 -38.10 20.50
C GLU A 17 -21.71 -38.59 19.95
N TRP A 18 -20.78 -37.68 19.62
CA TRP A 18 -19.57 -38.03 18.88
C TRP A 18 -18.31 -38.14 19.77
N GLU A 19 -18.45 -37.91 21.08
CA GLU A 19 -17.35 -37.82 22.07
C GLU A 19 -17.12 -39.10 22.90
N LYS A 20 -17.65 -40.26 22.52
CA LYS A 20 -17.44 -41.51 23.27
C LYS A 20 -16.75 -42.58 22.41
N GLY A 21 -15.45 -42.74 22.63
CA GLY A 21 -14.64 -43.88 22.18
C GLY A 21 -13.27 -43.48 21.64
N ASN A 22 -12.22 -44.25 21.98
CA ASN A 22 -10.94 -44.21 21.28
C ASN A 22 -11.18 -44.69 19.84
N LYS A 23 -11.43 -43.75 18.92
CA LYS A 23 -11.64 -44.05 17.51
C LYS A 23 -10.31 -44.43 16.86
N GLU A 24 -10.34 -45.38 15.94
CA GLU A 24 -9.14 -45.74 15.18
C GLU A 24 -8.75 -44.61 14.20
N PRO A 25 -7.45 -44.42 13.88
CA PRO A 25 -6.99 -43.35 12.98
C PRO A 25 -7.71 -43.31 11.62
N LYS A 26 -8.14 -44.48 11.11
CA LYS A 26 -8.91 -44.60 9.86
C LYS A 26 -10.30 -43.98 9.95
N GLU A 27 -10.98 -44.14 11.09
CA GLU A 27 -12.31 -43.57 11.35
C GLU A 27 -12.24 -42.05 11.49
N LEU A 28 -11.18 -41.54 12.12
CA LEU A 28 -10.93 -40.10 12.23
C LEU A 28 -10.60 -39.46 10.88
N ALA A 29 -9.84 -40.15 10.03
CA ALA A 29 -9.57 -39.70 8.67
C ALA A 29 -10.86 -39.61 7.82
N GLU A 30 -11.74 -40.60 7.91
CA GLU A 30 -13.03 -40.59 7.21
C GLU A 30 -13.95 -39.48 7.71
N GLN A 31 -14.04 -39.31 9.04
CA GLN A 31 -14.81 -38.24 9.67
C GLN A 31 -14.33 -36.86 9.21
N ARG A 32 -13.01 -36.65 9.12
CA ARG A 32 -12.41 -35.41 8.61
C ARG A 32 -12.83 -35.10 7.18
N ASP A 33 -12.82 -36.10 6.30
CA ASP A 33 -13.17 -35.93 4.89
C ASP A 33 -14.67 -35.65 4.69
N ILE A 34 -15.53 -36.20 5.55
CA ILE A 34 -16.96 -35.86 5.60
C ILE A 34 -17.14 -34.38 5.96
N ILE A 35 -16.52 -33.91 7.05
CA ILE A 35 -16.67 -32.52 7.50
C ILE A 35 -16.07 -31.54 6.47
N ARG A 36 -14.94 -31.90 5.83
CA ARG A 36 -14.35 -31.09 4.75
C ARG A 36 -15.31 -30.92 3.57
N ARG A 37 -15.97 -32.00 3.14
CA ARG A 37 -16.98 -31.94 2.06
C ARG A 37 -18.17 -31.07 2.47
N ALA A 38 -18.62 -31.16 3.73
CA ALA A 38 -19.68 -30.29 4.24
C ALA A 38 -19.29 -28.81 4.23
N CYS A 39 -18.05 -28.48 4.63
CA CYS A 39 -17.51 -27.12 4.55
C CYS A 39 -17.55 -26.59 3.11
N LEU A 40 -16.98 -27.34 2.17
CA LEU A 40 -16.94 -26.94 0.75
C LEU A 40 -18.33 -26.71 0.17
N ARG A 41 -19.26 -27.65 0.42
CA ARG A 41 -20.64 -27.53 -0.07
C ARG A 41 -21.34 -26.28 0.49
N LYS A 42 -21.06 -25.91 1.74
CA LYS A 42 -21.62 -24.70 2.36
C LYS A 42 -21.10 -23.42 1.68
N VAL A 43 -19.81 -23.37 1.35
CA VAL A 43 -19.23 -22.25 0.58
C VAL A 43 -19.77 -22.23 -0.85
N GLU A 44 -19.89 -23.39 -1.51
CA GLU A 44 -20.46 -23.51 -2.85
C GLU A 44 -21.91 -23.00 -2.91
N LEU A 45 -22.76 -23.37 -1.96
CA LEU A 45 -24.13 -22.86 -1.87
C LEU A 45 -24.15 -21.32 -1.70
N ALA A 46 -23.21 -20.76 -0.93
CA ALA A 46 -23.13 -19.32 -0.73
C ALA A 46 -22.82 -18.54 -2.02
N THR A 47 -22.20 -19.16 -3.03
CA THR A 47 -21.91 -18.51 -4.32
C THR A 47 -23.16 -18.07 -5.09
N THR A 48 -24.30 -18.72 -4.80
CA THR A 48 -25.61 -18.40 -5.40
C THR A 48 -26.32 -17.25 -4.70
N SER A 49 -25.96 -16.94 -3.45
CA SER A 49 -26.66 -15.99 -2.58
C SER A 49 -25.78 -14.84 -2.09
N SER A 50 -24.59 -14.67 -2.67
CA SER A 50 -23.64 -13.60 -2.31
C SER A 50 -22.66 -13.29 -3.46
N ILE A 51 -21.75 -12.34 -3.21
CA ILE A 51 -20.60 -12.00 -4.07
C ILE A 51 -19.50 -13.07 -4.14
N LEU A 52 -19.61 -14.12 -3.32
CA LEU A 52 -18.70 -15.27 -3.41
C LEU A 52 -18.90 -15.97 -4.77
N LYS A 53 -17.81 -16.45 -5.36
CA LYS A 53 -17.78 -17.11 -6.67
C LYS A 53 -16.90 -18.35 -6.66
N SER A 54 -16.78 -19.00 -7.81
CA SER A 54 -15.99 -20.24 -7.98
C SER A 54 -14.53 -20.09 -7.56
N ALA A 55 -13.88 -18.94 -7.84
CA ALA A 55 -12.53 -18.67 -7.35
C ALA A 55 -12.45 -18.65 -5.81
N ASP A 56 -13.50 -18.21 -5.12
CA ASP A 56 -13.54 -18.23 -3.65
C ASP A 56 -13.63 -19.64 -3.11
N VAL A 57 -14.45 -20.49 -3.72
CA VAL A 57 -14.54 -21.92 -3.36
C VAL A 57 -13.19 -22.59 -3.56
N LYS A 58 -12.53 -22.32 -4.69
CA LYS A 58 -11.19 -22.87 -4.99
C LYS A 58 -10.16 -22.38 -3.99
N ALA A 59 -10.09 -21.07 -3.75
CA ALA A 59 -9.18 -20.48 -2.78
C ALA A 59 -9.44 -21.02 -1.37
N TYR A 60 -10.70 -21.15 -0.95
CA TYR A 60 -11.05 -21.70 0.36
C TYR A 60 -10.65 -23.17 0.49
N ARG A 61 -10.86 -23.97 -0.56
CA ARG A 61 -10.41 -25.37 -0.61
C ARG A 61 -8.91 -25.49 -0.43
N GLU A 62 -8.15 -24.71 -1.22
CA GLU A 62 -6.69 -24.80 -1.29
C GLU A 62 -6.02 -24.17 -0.07
N MET A 63 -6.52 -23.01 0.40
CA MET A 63 -5.88 -22.20 1.41
C MET A 63 -6.37 -22.46 2.84
N VAL A 64 -7.60 -22.97 3.01
CA VAL A 64 -8.22 -23.13 4.35
C VAL A 64 -8.50 -24.59 4.70
N LEU A 65 -8.86 -25.42 3.72
CA LEU A 65 -9.36 -26.78 3.97
C LEU A 65 -8.40 -27.90 3.50
N SER A 66 -7.27 -27.57 2.87
CA SER A 66 -6.31 -28.56 2.35
C SER A 66 -5.45 -29.15 3.46
N GLU A 67 -4.91 -30.35 3.25
CA GLU A 67 -3.95 -30.96 4.19
C GLU A 67 -2.72 -30.07 4.35
N SER A 68 -2.18 -29.57 3.23
CA SER A 68 -1.05 -28.66 3.23
C SER A 68 -1.33 -27.39 4.04
N SER A 69 -2.53 -26.81 3.96
CA SER A 69 -2.90 -25.65 4.78
C SER A 69 -2.96 -25.95 6.27
N PHE A 70 -3.44 -27.13 6.67
CA PHE A 70 -3.45 -27.53 8.08
C PHE A 70 -2.03 -27.77 8.60
N GLU A 71 -1.19 -28.40 7.80
CA GLU A 71 0.22 -28.67 8.13
C GLU A 71 1.04 -27.38 8.21
N LEU A 72 0.75 -26.41 7.33
CA LEU A 72 1.37 -25.08 7.32
C LEU A 72 1.11 -24.25 8.59
N VAL A 73 0.08 -24.61 9.36
CA VAL A 73 -0.28 -23.98 10.65
C VAL A 73 -0.10 -24.92 11.86
N GLY A 74 0.66 -26.00 11.69
CA GLY A 74 1.11 -26.88 12.77
C GLY A 74 0.05 -27.88 13.27
N MET A 75 -1.07 -28.04 12.56
CA MET A 75 -2.08 -29.05 12.90
C MET A 75 -1.63 -30.40 12.35
N THR A 76 -1.15 -31.27 13.25
CA THR A 76 -0.51 -32.55 12.87
C THR A 76 -1.38 -33.76 13.19
N THR A 77 -2.32 -33.64 14.13
CA THR A 77 -3.24 -34.73 14.51
C THR A 77 -4.58 -34.66 13.76
N HIS A 78 -5.28 -35.79 13.66
CA HIS A 78 -6.61 -35.83 13.03
C HIS A 78 -7.64 -35.04 13.85
N GLU A 79 -7.54 -35.08 15.17
CA GLU A 79 -8.42 -34.42 16.12
C GLU A 79 -8.33 -32.89 16.02
N GLU A 80 -7.11 -32.34 15.91
CA GLU A 80 -6.89 -30.90 15.68
C GLU A 80 -7.50 -30.46 14.35
N LYS A 81 -7.26 -31.22 13.28
CA LYS A 81 -7.83 -30.96 11.95
C LYS A 81 -9.37 -31.03 11.97
N ILE A 82 -9.95 -32.03 12.64
CA ILE A 82 -11.42 -32.15 12.80
C ILE A 82 -11.99 -30.97 13.58
N LYS A 83 -11.34 -30.55 14.67
CA LYS A 83 -11.77 -29.39 15.46
C LYS A 83 -11.76 -28.11 14.62
N ALA A 84 -10.68 -27.86 13.88
CA ALA A 84 -10.58 -26.70 12.98
C ALA A 84 -11.63 -26.75 11.86
N LEU A 85 -11.90 -27.91 11.28
CA LEU A 85 -12.95 -28.09 10.28
C LEU A 85 -14.35 -27.81 10.84
N ARG A 86 -14.64 -28.26 12.07
CA ARG A 86 -15.92 -27.96 12.74
C ARG A 86 -16.07 -26.47 13.03
N GLU A 87 -15.03 -25.82 13.51
CA GLU A 87 -15.01 -24.36 13.72
C GLU A 87 -15.23 -23.61 12.39
N ASN A 88 -14.62 -24.08 11.30
CA ASN A 88 -14.89 -23.57 9.97
C ASN A 88 -16.37 -23.72 9.58
N LEU A 89 -16.93 -24.92 9.72
CA LEU A 89 -18.29 -25.23 9.32
C LEU A 89 -19.35 -24.40 10.07
N HIS A 90 -19.17 -24.24 11.38
CA HIS A 90 -20.19 -23.66 12.27
C HIS A 90 -19.97 -22.18 12.57
N THR A 91 -18.74 -21.67 12.47
CA THR A 91 -18.41 -20.29 12.88
C THR A 91 -17.82 -19.47 11.74
N MET A 92 -16.72 -19.92 11.13
CA MET A 92 -16.00 -19.08 10.17
C MET A 92 -16.72 -18.93 8.83
N ILE A 93 -17.22 -20.04 8.25
CA ILE A 93 -17.95 -19.99 6.98
C ILE A 93 -19.21 -19.12 7.09
N PRO A 94 -20.10 -19.29 8.10
CA PRO A 94 -21.24 -18.38 8.29
C PRO A 94 -20.83 -16.91 8.37
N LYS A 95 -19.79 -16.59 9.15
CA LYS A 95 -19.31 -15.21 9.29
C LYS A 95 -18.81 -14.63 7.96
N ILE A 96 -18.09 -15.41 7.17
CA ILE A 96 -17.61 -14.99 5.83
C ILE A 96 -18.80 -14.74 4.89
N ILE A 97 -19.82 -15.58 4.94
CA ILE A 97 -21.03 -15.44 4.12
C ILE A 97 -21.79 -14.16 4.51
N ASP A 98 -21.96 -13.91 5.81
CA ASP A 98 -22.65 -12.71 6.31
C ASP A 98 -21.85 -11.45 5.97
N ASP A 99 -20.53 -11.44 6.23
CA ASP A 99 -19.63 -10.36 5.82
C ASP A 99 -19.71 -10.10 4.30
N ALA A 100 -19.80 -11.15 3.48
CA ALA A 100 -19.91 -11.00 2.02
C ALA A 100 -21.25 -10.38 1.59
N ARG A 101 -22.35 -10.75 2.24
CA ARG A 101 -23.68 -10.17 1.99
C ARG A 101 -23.73 -8.71 2.42
N ASP A 102 -23.16 -8.37 3.57
CA ASP A 102 -23.08 -7.00 4.06
C ASP A 102 -22.20 -6.15 3.15
N LEU A 103 -21.08 -6.70 2.66
CA LEU A 103 -20.22 -6.02 1.69
C LEU A 103 -20.95 -5.75 0.37
N GLU A 104 -21.72 -6.72 -0.15
CA GLU A 104 -22.54 -6.52 -1.35
C GLU A 104 -23.59 -5.43 -1.13
N ARG A 105 -24.24 -5.41 0.03
CA ARG A 105 -25.22 -4.37 0.40
C ARG A 105 -24.58 -2.99 0.48
N GLU A 106 -23.41 -2.88 1.13
CA GLU A 106 -22.63 -1.64 1.22
C GLU A 106 -22.25 -1.14 -0.19
N PHE A 107 -21.73 -2.02 -1.04
CA PHE A 107 -21.36 -1.68 -2.41
C PHE A 107 -22.56 -1.20 -3.25
N ASN A 108 -23.68 -1.93 -3.18
CA ASN A 108 -24.91 -1.56 -3.89
C ASN A 108 -25.45 -0.22 -3.41
N SER A 109 -25.45 0.03 -2.09
CA SER A 109 -25.86 1.31 -1.52
C SER A 109 -24.99 2.46 -2.04
N LEU A 110 -23.67 2.29 -2.02
CA LEU A 110 -22.71 3.27 -2.54
C LEU A 110 -22.91 3.54 -4.04
N LEU A 111 -23.16 2.50 -4.85
CA LEU A 111 -23.48 2.67 -6.26
C LEU A 111 -24.80 3.39 -6.48
N THR A 112 -25.83 3.08 -5.71
CA THR A 112 -27.13 3.78 -5.78
C THR A 112 -26.94 5.28 -5.49
N THR A 113 -26.19 5.62 -4.43
CA THR A 113 -25.85 7.03 -4.14
C THR A 113 -25.14 7.70 -5.31
N ALA A 114 -24.19 7.01 -5.95
CA ALA A 114 -23.51 7.55 -7.13
C ALA A 114 -24.46 7.75 -8.33
N LYS A 115 -25.37 6.81 -8.59
CA LYS A 115 -26.39 6.91 -9.66
C LYS A 115 -27.34 8.07 -9.41
N GLU A 116 -27.90 8.16 -8.20
CA GLU A 116 -28.84 9.22 -7.80
C GLU A 116 -28.21 10.61 -7.87
N SER A 117 -26.90 10.72 -7.63
CA SER A 117 -26.18 11.98 -7.80
C SER A 117 -26.05 12.43 -9.27
N GLY A 118 -26.23 11.52 -10.23
CA GLY A 118 -26.00 11.77 -11.66
C GLY A 118 -24.51 11.77 -12.07
N GLY A 119 -23.61 11.28 -11.20
CA GLY A 119 -22.17 11.23 -11.45
C GLY A 119 -21.67 10.05 -12.30
N ILE A 120 -22.53 9.04 -12.47
CA ILE A 120 -22.31 7.82 -13.25
C ILE A 120 -23.59 7.46 -14.01
N SER A 121 -23.46 6.83 -15.19
CA SER A 121 -24.61 6.34 -15.95
C SER A 121 -25.14 5.02 -15.37
N ALA A 122 -26.34 4.61 -15.80
CA ALA A 122 -26.90 3.31 -15.44
C ALA A 122 -25.99 2.17 -15.93
N ASP A 123 -25.58 2.21 -17.19
CA ASP A 123 -24.69 1.21 -17.80
C ASP A 123 -23.31 1.18 -17.10
N GLY A 124 -22.79 2.33 -16.70
CA GLY A 124 -21.57 2.44 -15.91
C GLY A 124 -21.71 1.73 -14.56
N ALA A 125 -22.81 1.94 -13.86
CA ALA A 125 -23.07 1.27 -12.59
C ALA A 125 -23.22 -0.26 -12.75
N GLU A 126 -23.92 -0.72 -13.79
CA GLU A 126 -24.02 -2.16 -14.09
C GLU A 126 -22.64 -2.79 -14.37
N ARG A 127 -21.75 -2.09 -15.07
CA ARG A 127 -20.36 -2.56 -15.27
C ARG A 127 -19.59 -2.67 -13.95
N TRP A 128 -19.82 -1.79 -12.98
CA TRP A 128 -19.21 -1.90 -11.66
C TRP A 128 -19.79 -3.05 -10.84
N LEU A 129 -21.09 -3.32 -10.94
CA LEU A 129 -21.71 -4.51 -10.35
C LEU A 129 -21.14 -5.80 -10.96
N ALA A 130 -20.99 -5.84 -12.28
CA ALA A 130 -20.38 -6.97 -12.97
C ALA A 130 -18.93 -7.21 -12.49
N ARG A 131 -18.15 -6.14 -12.27
CA ARG A 131 -16.78 -6.24 -11.70
C ARG A 131 -16.77 -6.79 -10.28
N LEU A 132 -17.70 -6.37 -9.42
CA LEU A 132 -17.81 -6.95 -8.08
C LEU A 132 -18.14 -8.43 -8.13
N ARG A 133 -18.93 -8.84 -9.13
CA ARG A 133 -19.38 -10.23 -9.33
C ARG A 133 -18.44 -11.07 -10.21
N ASP A 134 -17.30 -10.52 -10.62
CA ASP A 134 -16.29 -11.22 -11.40
C ASP A 134 -15.86 -12.50 -10.66
N ASP A 135 -15.88 -13.62 -11.38
CA ASP A 135 -15.59 -14.94 -10.86
C ASP A 135 -14.09 -15.22 -10.73
N LYS A 136 -13.23 -14.40 -11.33
CA LYS A 136 -11.78 -14.50 -11.27
C LYS A 136 -11.16 -13.79 -10.06
N VAL A 137 -11.91 -12.89 -9.43
CA VAL A 137 -11.42 -12.08 -8.31
C VAL A 137 -11.91 -12.69 -6.99
N ILE A 138 -10.97 -12.99 -6.09
CA ILE A 138 -11.30 -13.54 -4.77
C ILE A 138 -11.90 -12.47 -3.83
N TYR A 139 -12.69 -12.93 -2.86
CA TYR A 139 -13.45 -12.18 -1.89
C TYR A 139 -12.59 -11.21 -1.08
N MET A 140 -11.39 -11.63 -0.67
CA MET A 140 -10.50 -10.77 0.12
C MET A 140 -10.09 -9.51 -0.66
N LYS A 141 -9.75 -9.67 -1.95
CA LYS A 141 -9.44 -8.54 -2.85
C LYS A 141 -10.66 -7.65 -3.09
N LYS A 142 -11.86 -8.25 -3.23
CA LYS A 142 -13.12 -7.51 -3.31
C LYS A 142 -13.36 -6.69 -2.03
N LYS A 143 -13.20 -7.30 -0.84
CA LYS A 143 -13.37 -6.66 0.47
C LYS A 143 -12.45 -5.47 0.64
N GLU A 144 -11.17 -5.65 0.34
CA GLU A 144 -10.19 -4.58 0.40
C GLU A 144 -10.55 -3.41 -0.52
N PHE A 145 -10.85 -3.70 -1.79
CA PHE A 145 -11.24 -2.69 -2.77
C PHE A 145 -12.46 -1.88 -2.30
N VAL A 146 -13.52 -2.55 -1.85
CA VAL A 146 -14.77 -1.88 -1.42
C VAL A 146 -14.53 -1.03 -0.17
N LYS A 147 -13.81 -1.55 0.83
CA LYS A 147 -13.57 -0.84 2.09
C LYS A 147 -12.62 0.34 1.95
N ASN A 148 -11.57 0.19 1.13
CA ASN A 148 -10.44 1.12 1.12
C ASN A 148 -10.41 2.05 -0.11
N THR A 149 -10.92 1.62 -1.26
CA THR A 149 -10.74 2.36 -2.51
C THR A 149 -12.07 2.84 -3.10
N PHE A 150 -13.10 2.00 -3.10
CA PHE A 150 -14.35 2.29 -3.81
C PHE A 150 -15.09 3.53 -3.29
N LYS A 151 -14.98 3.80 -1.98
CA LYS A 151 -15.57 4.99 -1.34
C LYS A 151 -15.08 6.30 -1.97
N GLU A 152 -13.80 6.36 -2.35
CA GLU A 152 -13.22 7.53 -3.02
C GLU A 152 -13.79 7.72 -4.43
N TYR A 153 -13.98 6.63 -5.19
CA TYR A 153 -14.65 6.68 -6.49
C TYR A 153 -16.08 7.23 -6.38
N VAL A 154 -16.83 6.75 -5.39
CA VAL A 154 -18.20 7.20 -5.13
C VAL A 154 -18.24 8.66 -4.75
N HIS A 155 -17.38 9.10 -3.83
CA HIS A 155 -17.22 10.51 -3.47
C HIS A 155 -16.99 11.38 -4.71
N ASN A 156 -16.04 10.98 -5.54
CA ASN A 156 -15.70 11.65 -6.79
C ASN A 156 -16.87 11.73 -7.79
N TRP A 157 -17.68 10.67 -7.91
CA TRP A 157 -18.88 10.70 -8.75
C TRP A 157 -19.96 11.61 -8.17
N VAL A 158 -20.20 11.56 -6.87
CA VAL A 158 -21.17 12.44 -6.19
C VAL A 158 -20.80 13.91 -6.38
N GLU A 159 -19.52 14.27 -6.29
CA GLU A 159 -19.07 15.63 -6.56
C GLU A 159 -19.32 16.05 -8.01
N VAL A 160 -19.00 15.19 -8.99
CA VAL A 160 -19.27 15.46 -10.40
C VAL A 160 -20.76 15.66 -10.65
N GLY A 161 -21.61 14.80 -10.09
CA GLY A 161 -23.06 14.89 -10.20
C GLY A 161 -23.64 16.18 -9.61
N ARG A 162 -23.18 16.56 -8.40
CA ARG A 162 -23.54 17.83 -7.76
C ARG A 162 -23.16 19.04 -8.64
N ASP A 163 -21.92 19.09 -9.10
CA ASP A 163 -21.43 20.21 -9.90
C ASP A 163 -22.12 20.27 -11.27
N MET A 164 -22.45 19.12 -11.88
CA MET A 164 -23.26 19.03 -13.09
C MET A 164 -24.65 19.63 -12.89
N LYS A 165 -25.31 19.33 -11.76
CA LYS A 165 -26.61 19.94 -11.42
C LYS A 165 -26.50 21.46 -11.31
N THR A 166 -25.46 21.97 -10.65
CA THR A 166 -25.18 23.42 -10.57
C THR A 166 -24.96 24.03 -11.96
N VAL A 167 -24.24 23.35 -12.86
CA VAL A 167 -24.07 23.81 -14.26
C VAL A 167 -25.43 23.92 -14.95
N GLN A 168 -26.30 22.91 -14.83
CA GLN A 168 -27.63 22.95 -15.47
C GLN A 168 -28.52 24.06 -14.90
N GLU A 169 -28.56 24.22 -13.58
CA GLU A 169 -29.33 25.28 -12.91
C GLU A 169 -28.88 26.68 -13.36
N LYS A 170 -27.57 26.94 -13.35
CA LYS A 170 -27.02 28.22 -13.80
C LYS A 170 -27.21 28.45 -15.29
N LYS A 171 -27.04 27.40 -16.11
CA LYS A 171 -27.29 27.46 -17.55
C LYS A 171 -28.74 27.89 -17.84
N ALA A 172 -29.72 27.30 -17.16
CA ALA A 172 -31.12 27.65 -17.30
C ALA A 172 -31.39 29.10 -16.85
N LYS A 173 -30.87 29.48 -15.67
CA LYS A 173 -31.04 30.83 -15.11
C LYS A 173 -30.49 31.93 -16.02
N LEU A 174 -29.31 31.70 -16.59
CA LEU A 174 -28.60 32.65 -17.45
C LEU A 174 -28.95 32.50 -18.95
N LYS A 175 -29.85 31.57 -19.30
CA LYS A 175 -30.26 31.27 -20.68
C LYS A 175 -29.08 31.00 -21.63
N LEU A 176 -28.08 30.27 -21.14
CA LEU A 176 -26.86 29.97 -21.89
C LEU A 176 -27.06 28.81 -22.87
N SER A 177 -26.47 28.94 -24.06
CA SER A 177 -26.45 27.88 -25.08
C SER A 177 -25.04 27.33 -25.29
N GLU A 178 -24.96 26.13 -25.84
CA GLU A 178 -23.69 25.49 -26.18
C GLU A 178 -22.88 26.27 -27.23
N ASP A 179 -23.55 27.01 -28.11
CA ASP A 179 -22.87 27.81 -29.14
C ASP A 179 -22.29 29.10 -28.58
N THR A 180 -22.91 29.65 -27.54
CA THR A 180 -22.39 30.82 -26.83
C THR A 180 -21.36 30.45 -25.76
N VAL A 181 -21.42 29.23 -25.23
CA VAL A 181 -20.50 28.70 -24.22
C VAL A 181 -20.05 27.29 -24.62
N PRO A 182 -19.00 27.16 -25.45
CA PRO A 182 -18.55 25.88 -25.99
C PRO A 182 -18.17 24.84 -24.94
N GLU A 183 -17.77 25.26 -23.73
CA GLU A 183 -17.47 24.36 -22.60
C GLU A 183 -18.66 23.51 -22.16
N LEU A 184 -19.89 23.87 -22.53
CA LEU A 184 -21.08 23.07 -22.24
C LEU A 184 -21.24 21.86 -23.17
N LYS A 185 -20.62 21.88 -24.37
CA LYS A 185 -20.77 20.82 -25.39
C LYS A 185 -20.30 19.44 -24.89
N PRO A 186 -19.09 19.29 -24.27
CA PRO A 186 -18.59 17.99 -23.84
C PRO A 186 -19.46 17.29 -22.79
N LEU A 187 -20.22 18.05 -22.00
CA LEU A 187 -21.06 17.51 -20.91
C LEU A 187 -22.27 16.75 -21.43
N LYS A 188 -22.65 16.95 -22.70
CA LYS A 188 -23.73 16.23 -23.38
C LYS A 188 -23.25 15.08 -24.26
N ALA A 189 -21.94 14.90 -24.40
CA ALA A 189 -21.39 13.87 -25.25
C ALA A 189 -21.80 12.48 -24.76
N ALA A 190 -22.17 11.59 -25.69
CA ALA A 190 -22.44 10.20 -25.37
C ALA A 190 -21.21 9.57 -24.68
N GLY A 191 -21.43 8.84 -23.58
CA GLY A 191 -20.37 8.23 -22.79
C GLY A 191 -19.58 9.19 -21.88
N PHE A 192 -19.96 10.48 -21.78
CA PHE A 192 -19.30 11.42 -20.88
C PHE A 192 -19.24 10.91 -19.44
N LEU A 193 -20.37 10.46 -18.87
CA LEU A 193 -20.46 9.96 -17.49
C LEU A 193 -19.64 8.68 -17.26
N ASP A 194 -19.32 7.96 -18.32
CA ASP A 194 -18.55 6.72 -18.31
C ASP A 194 -17.05 6.92 -18.57
N SER A 195 -16.64 8.14 -18.92
CA SER A 195 -15.24 8.47 -19.13
C SER A 195 -14.45 8.53 -17.83
N HIS A 196 -13.11 8.52 -17.95
CA HIS A 196 -12.19 8.58 -16.83
C HIS A 196 -12.47 9.81 -15.93
N TYR A 197 -12.39 9.65 -14.61
CA TYR A 197 -12.77 10.69 -13.65
C TYR A 197 -12.09 12.04 -13.91
N LEU A 198 -10.76 12.05 -14.12
CA LEU A 198 -10.01 13.28 -14.34
C LEU A 198 -10.50 14.06 -15.57
N PHE A 199 -10.90 13.34 -16.63
CA PHE A 199 -11.49 13.96 -17.81
C PHE A 199 -12.86 14.56 -17.49
N LYS A 200 -13.74 13.81 -16.81
CA LYS A 200 -15.06 14.32 -16.38
C LYS A 200 -14.91 15.59 -15.54
N ARG A 201 -14.01 15.54 -14.55
CA ARG A 201 -13.77 16.64 -13.62
C ARG A 201 -13.26 17.88 -14.32
N ASP A 202 -12.30 17.73 -15.25
CA ASP A 202 -11.80 18.83 -16.08
C ASP A 202 -12.92 19.54 -16.85
N ARG A 203 -13.78 18.78 -17.54
CA ARG A 203 -14.88 19.36 -18.35
C ARG A 203 -15.93 20.07 -17.50
N VAL A 204 -16.31 19.47 -16.37
CA VAL A 204 -17.27 20.10 -15.43
C VAL A 204 -16.68 21.39 -14.85
N ASN A 205 -15.40 21.36 -14.45
CA ASN A 205 -14.73 22.53 -13.91
C ASN A 205 -14.60 23.64 -14.96
N ALA A 206 -14.31 23.30 -16.23
CA ALA A 206 -14.27 24.27 -17.32
C ALA A 206 -15.64 24.92 -17.56
N ALA A 207 -16.72 24.15 -17.57
CA ALA A 207 -18.08 24.68 -17.69
C ALA A 207 -18.46 25.61 -16.54
N LEU A 208 -18.16 25.21 -15.30
CA LEU A 208 -18.37 26.04 -14.11
C LEU A 208 -17.56 27.34 -14.15
N ALA A 209 -16.32 27.28 -14.63
CA ALA A 209 -15.46 28.44 -14.79
C ALA A 209 -15.99 29.41 -15.85
N ALA A 210 -16.44 28.88 -17.01
CA ALA A 210 -17.03 29.67 -18.08
C ALA A 210 -18.26 30.44 -17.60
N ILE A 211 -19.18 29.75 -16.90
CA ILE A 211 -20.37 30.37 -16.30
C ILE A 211 -19.99 31.47 -15.31
N ALA A 212 -19.04 31.20 -14.41
CA ALA A 212 -18.59 32.20 -13.44
C ALA A 212 -17.89 33.40 -14.11
N ALA A 213 -17.17 33.18 -15.20
CA ALA A 213 -16.57 34.25 -15.98
C ALA A 213 -17.65 35.11 -16.66
N ILE A 214 -18.75 34.52 -17.12
CA ILE A 214 -19.90 35.27 -17.68
C ILE A 214 -20.55 36.14 -16.61
N GLU A 215 -20.83 35.59 -15.43
CA GLU A 215 -21.39 36.33 -14.29
C GLU A 215 -20.51 37.52 -13.88
N LYS A 216 -19.20 37.44 -14.13
CA LYS A 216 -18.21 38.48 -13.83
C LYS A 216 -17.86 39.41 -15.00
N GLY A 217 -18.50 39.25 -16.16
CA GLY A 217 -18.16 40.03 -17.37
C GLY A 217 -16.76 39.75 -17.94
N ALA A 218 -16.16 38.60 -17.61
CA ALA A 218 -14.79 38.23 -17.98
C ALA A 218 -14.70 37.24 -19.17
N TYR A 219 -15.85 36.77 -19.66
CA TYR A 219 -15.95 35.75 -20.72
C TYR A 219 -16.00 36.32 -22.14
N LYS A 220 -16.50 37.55 -22.30
CA LYS A 220 -16.47 38.27 -23.58
C LYS A 220 -15.64 39.54 -23.42
N SER A 221 -14.96 39.93 -24.49
CA SER A 221 -14.25 41.20 -24.54
C SER A 221 -15.18 42.31 -25.01
N GLU A 222 -14.99 43.51 -24.46
CA GLU A 222 -15.65 44.73 -24.93
C GLU A 222 -14.98 45.29 -26.20
N LYS A 223 -13.74 44.88 -26.50
CA LYS A 223 -12.98 45.30 -27.69
C LYS A 223 -12.86 44.15 -28.67
N LEU A 224 -13.16 44.41 -29.95
CA LEU A 224 -13.20 43.39 -31.01
C LEU A 224 -11.90 42.57 -31.12
N ASP A 225 -10.75 43.19 -30.85
CA ASP A 225 -9.41 42.60 -31.06
C ASP A 225 -8.67 42.19 -29.78
N ASP A 226 -9.27 42.33 -28.59
CA ASP A 226 -8.63 41.92 -27.34
C ASP A 226 -9.27 40.63 -26.81
N PRO A 227 -8.53 39.52 -26.63
CA PRO A 227 -9.10 38.31 -26.06
C PRO A 227 -9.65 38.55 -24.64
N SER A 228 -10.75 37.88 -24.31
CA SER A 228 -11.35 37.95 -22.98
C SER A 228 -10.37 37.49 -21.89
N LEU A 229 -10.59 37.86 -20.63
CA LEU A 229 -9.76 37.35 -19.52
C LEU A 229 -9.84 35.82 -19.43
N TYR A 230 -11.02 35.27 -19.71
CA TYR A 230 -11.24 33.84 -19.79
C TYR A 230 -10.36 33.18 -20.86
N ASP A 231 -10.37 33.70 -22.09
CA ASP A 231 -9.58 33.15 -23.21
C ASP A 231 -8.08 33.29 -22.97
N LYS A 232 -7.64 34.41 -22.38
CA LYS A 232 -6.23 34.62 -22.02
C LYS A 232 -5.74 33.58 -21.02
N ALA A 233 -6.48 33.38 -19.92
CA ALA A 233 -6.14 32.37 -18.92
C ALA A 233 -6.15 30.96 -19.52
N LYS A 234 -7.19 30.62 -20.31
CA LYS A 234 -7.32 29.32 -20.96
C LYS A 234 -6.17 29.04 -21.91
N THR A 235 -5.83 29.99 -22.79
CA THR A 235 -4.71 29.86 -23.73
C THR A 235 -3.39 29.65 -23.00
N MET A 236 -3.13 30.41 -21.93
CA MET A 236 -1.91 30.23 -21.13
C MET A 236 -1.83 28.86 -20.47
N LEU A 237 -2.94 28.37 -19.89
CA LEU A 237 -3.00 27.06 -19.25
C LEU A 237 -2.92 25.91 -20.26
N VAL A 238 -3.56 26.04 -21.43
CA VAL A 238 -3.47 25.08 -22.54
C VAL A 238 -2.05 24.98 -23.05
N LYS A 239 -1.37 26.11 -23.27
CA LYS A 239 0.05 26.13 -23.65
C LYS A 239 0.91 25.45 -22.60
N ALA A 240 0.73 25.81 -21.32
CA ALA A 240 1.48 25.21 -20.22
C ALA A 240 1.29 23.69 -20.13
N ALA A 241 0.09 23.19 -20.44
CA ALA A 241 -0.19 21.76 -20.38
C ALA A 241 0.29 20.98 -21.62
N LYS A 242 -0.02 21.48 -22.82
CA LYS A 242 0.18 20.74 -24.08
C LYS A 242 1.50 21.02 -24.76
N SER A 243 1.93 22.28 -24.75
CA SER A 243 3.14 22.71 -25.46
C SER A 243 4.35 22.65 -24.55
N ASP A 244 4.23 23.22 -23.35
CA ASP A 244 5.35 23.30 -22.42
C ASP A 244 5.48 22.04 -21.55
N GLY A 245 4.41 21.24 -21.41
CA GLY A 245 4.41 19.99 -20.65
C GLY A 245 4.67 20.17 -19.14
N VAL A 246 4.26 21.31 -18.56
CA VAL A 246 4.50 21.68 -17.15
C VAL A 246 3.27 21.53 -16.26
N LEU A 247 2.12 21.20 -16.85
CA LEU A 247 0.83 21.01 -16.18
C LEU A 247 0.10 19.82 -16.81
N SER A 248 -0.58 18.98 -16.03
CA SER A 248 -1.46 17.96 -16.62
C SER A 248 -2.65 18.61 -17.31
N GLU A 249 -3.08 18.06 -18.45
CA GLU A 249 -4.20 18.60 -19.22
C GLU A 249 -5.49 18.72 -18.40
N TRP A 250 -5.79 17.74 -17.55
CA TRP A 250 -7.00 17.73 -16.73
C TRP A 250 -7.02 18.82 -15.64
N LYS A 251 -5.88 19.47 -15.36
CA LYS A 251 -5.79 20.56 -14.39
C LYS A 251 -6.14 21.91 -14.99
N ILE A 252 -6.32 22.00 -16.31
CA ILE A 252 -6.75 23.24 -16.97
C ILE A 252 -8.10 23.68 -16.39
N GLY A 253 -9.10 22.79 -16.37
CA GLY A 253 -10.40 23.07 -15.79
C GLY A 253 -10.31 23.41 -14.31
N GLU A 254 -9.51 22.69 -13.53
CA GLU A 254 -9.28 22.98 -12.09
C GLU A 254 -8.78 24.42 -11.88
N TRP A 255 -7.76 24.85 -12.64
CA TRP A 255 -7.23 26.21 -12.55
C TRP A 255 -8.23 27.25 -13.04
N MET A 256 -8.91 27.00 -14.15
CA MET A 256 -9.97 27.91 -14.64
C MET A 256 -11.05 28.10 -13.58
N LYS A 257 -11.49 27.01 -12.92
CA LYS A 257 -12.46 27.07 -11.82
C LYS A 257 -11.91 27.91 -10.66
N LYS A 258 -10.68 27.67 -10.21
CA LYS A 258 -10.04 28.45 -9.13
C LYS A 258 -9.96 29.94 -9.44
N ILE A 259 -9.64 30.31 -10.68
CA ILE A 259 -9.52 31.72 -11.09
C ILE A 259 -10.89 32.39 -11.06
N PHE A 260 -11.88 31.83 -11.76
CA PHE A 260 -13.14 32.53 -12.01
C PHE A 260 -14.19 32.34 -10.93
N GLN A 261 -14.21 31.20 -10.22
CA GLN A 261 -15.10 30.99 -9.07
C GLN A 261 -14.58 31.54 -7.74
N SER A 262 -13.37 32.12 -7.72
CA SER A 262 -12.89 32.85 -6.54
C SER A 262 -13.84 34.01 -6.19
N ASN A 263 -13.85 34.47 -4.95
CA ASN A 263 -14.56 35.71 -4.59
C ASN A 263 -13.78 36.99 -4.98
N ALA A 264 -12.70 36.85 -5.78
CA ALA A 264 -11.88 37.97 -6.20
C ALA A 264 -12.62 38.89 -7.18
N LYS A 265 -12.37 40.19 -7.03
CA LYS A 265 -12.90 41.23 -7.93
C LYS A 265 -12.30 41.11 -9.33
N PRO A 266 -12.98 41.57 -10.39
CA PRO A 266 -12.49 41.50 -11.77
C PRO A 266 -11.09 42.09 -11.97
N GLU A 267 -10.75 43.18 -11.27
CA GLU A 267 -9.45 43.84 -11.35
C GLU A 267 -8.33 42.95 -10.80
N THR A 268 -8.61 42.26 -9.68
CA THR A 268 -7.68 41.30 -9.08
C THR A 268 -7.47 40.09 -9.99
N ILE A 269 -8.54 39.60 -10.64
CA ILE A 269 -8.45 38.52 -11.61
C ILE A 269 -7.60 38.95 -12.81
N ARG A 270 -7.83 40.17 -13.34
CA ARG A 270 -7.02 40.75 -14.40
C ARG A 270 -5.55 40.85 -14.00
N ALA A 271 -5.25 41.38 -12.81
CA ALA A 271 -3.89 41.48 -12.29
C ALA A 271 -3.23 40.11 -12.14
N PHE A 272 -3.97 39.10 -11.67
CA PHE A 272 -3.47 37.73 -11.57
C PHE A 272 -3.13 37.12 -12.93
N ILE A 273 -3.99 37.29 -13.95
CA ILE A 273 -3.79 36.70 -15.28
C ILE A 273 -2.69 37.44 -16.05
N MET A 274 -2.72 38.78 -16.01
CA MET A 274 -1.89 39.65 -16.84
C MET A 274 -0.58 40.10 -16.17
N GLY A 275 -0.50 39.97 -14.84
CA GLY A 275 0.67 40.38 -14.07
C GLY A 275 1.89 39.50 -14.32
N ASN A 276 3.06 40.00 -13.91
CA ASN A 276 4.35 39.30 -14.04
C ASN A 276 4.97 38.92 -12.68
N GLU A 277 4.23 39.10 -11.58
CA GLU A 277 4.66 38.76 -10.23
C GLU A 277 4.73 37.24 -10.02
N GLN A 278 5.45 36.80 -8.98
CA GLN A 278 5.58 35.37 -8.65
C GLN A 278 4.25 34.67 -8.35
N THR A 279 3.27 35.44 -7.88
CA THR A 279 1.91 35.00 -7.55
C THR A 279 0.95 35.11 -8.74
N SER A 280 1.35 35.72 -9.86
CA SER A 280 0.52 35.80 -11.08
C SER A 280 0.49 34.45 -11.82
N LEU A 281 -0.46 34.25 -12.73
CA LEU A 281 -0.52 33.04 -13.53
C LEU A 281 0.78 32.80 -14.32
N ARG A 282 1.42 33.87 -14.84
CA ARG A 282 2.73 33.79 -15.49
C ARG A 282 3.84 33.37 -14.52
N GLY A 283 3.86 33.95 -13.32
CA GLY A 283 4.81 33.57 -12.27
C GLY A 283 4.66 32.10 -11.87
N LEU A 284 3.42 31.64 -11.69
CA LEU A 284 3.11 30.25 -11.37
C LEU A 284 3.58 29.30 -12.48
N ILE A 285 3.28 29.59 -13.76
CA ILE A 285 3.74 28.77 -14.89
C ILE A 285 5.28 28.73 -14.94
N ARG A 286 5.97 29.85 -14.70
CA ARG A 286 7.45 29.89 -14.61
C ARG A 286 7.96 28.98 -13.50
N ASN A 287 7.31 29.00 -12.33
CA ASN A 287 7.65 28.14 -11.21
C ASN A 287 7.40 26.65 -11.52
N TRP A 288 6.31 26.31 -12.20
CA TRP A 288 6.06 24.94 -12.67
C TRP A 288 7.09 24.49 -13.68
N THR A 289 7.51 25.38 -14.58
CA THR A 289 8.56 25.11 -15.57
C THR A 289 9.89 24.80 -14.89
N LYS A 290 10.27 25.59 -13.88
CA LYS A 290 11.49 25.34 -13.11
C LYS A 290 11.48 23.95 -12.46
N VAL A 291 10.39 23.62 -11.77
CA VAL A 291 10.25 22.32 -11.09
C VAL A 291 10.13 21.15 -12.07
N ARG A 292 9.59 21.39 -13.27
CA ARG A 292 9.58 20.42 -14.39
C ARG A 292 10.99 20.14 -14.88
N SER A 293 11.81 21.18 -15.06
CA SER A 293 13.23 21.04 -15.44
C SER A 293 14.01 20.25 -14.39
N GLU A 294 13.79 20.54 -13.09
CA GLU A 294 14.42 19.79 -12.00
C GLU A 294 14.03 18.29 -12.01
N PHE A 295 12.81 17.97 -12.45
CA PHE A 295 12.39 16.57 -12.67
C PHE A 295 13.11 15.95 -13.87
N ASP A 296 13.25 16.66 -14.99
CA ASP A 296 14.01 16.16 -16.15
C ASP A 296 15.48 15.91 -15.79
N ASP A 297 16.08 16.79 -14.99
CA ASP A 297 17.44 16.62 -14.49
C ASP A 297 17.56 15.35 -13.63
N VAL A 298 16.56 15.07 -12.80
CA VAL A 298 16.48 13.84 -11.99
C VAL A 298 16.38 12.60 -12.89
N GLU A 299 15.53 12.63 -13.92
CA GLU A 299 15.40 11.50 -14.85
C GLU A 299 16.64 11.31 -15.73
N ASN A 300 17.35 12.38 -16.09
CA ASN A 300 18.64 12.30 -16.79
C ASN A 300 19.71 11.68 -15.87
N LYS A 301 19.84 12.16 -14.64
CA LYS A 301 20.73 11.53 -13.63
C LYS A 301 20.40 10.05 -13.43
N ARG A 302 19.13 9.68 -13.47
CA ARG A 302 18.69 8.29 -13.36
C ARG A 302 19.14 7.42 -14.54
N LYS A 303 19.15 7.97 -15.75
CA LYS A 303 19.67 7.30 -16.95
C LYS A 303 21.19 7.16 -16.89
N ASP A 304 21.88 8.20 -16.44
CA ASP A 304 23.34 8.27 -16.45
C ASP A 304 23.99 7.50 -15.29
N LEU A 305 23.43 7.60 -14.08
CA LEU A 305 23.98 7.05 -12.84
C LEU A 305 23.24 5.79 -12.36
N GLY A 306 22.19 5.38 -13.06
CA GLY A 306 21.29 4.32 -12.64
C GLY A 306 20.22 4.79 -11.66
N THR A 307 19.35 3.87 -11.23
CA THR A 307 18.23 4.18 -10.33
C THR A 307 18.66 4.03 -8.86
N PRO A 308 18.64 5.11 -8.05
CA PRO A 308 18.87 5.00 -6.61
C PRO A 308 17.98 3.94 -5.97
N ARG A 309 18.57 3.14 -5.09
CA ARG A 309 17.89 2.05 -4.40
C ARG A 309 16.79 2.57 -3.48
N THR A 310 15.77 1.74 -3.26
CA THR A 310 14.56 1.97 -2.45
C THR A 310 13.63 3.12 -2.88
N PHE A 311 14.11 4.13 -3.61
CA PHE A 311 13.26 5.27 -3.99
C PHE A 311 12.29 4.95 -5.15
N HIS A 312 11.04 5.37 -4.99
CA HIS A 312 10.01 5.22 -6.00
C HIS A 312 9.98 6.43 -6.97
N PHE A 313 10.61 6.27 -8.14
CA PHE A 313 10.48 7.23 -9.23
C PHE A 313 9.11 7.15 -9.92
N VAL A 314 8.40 8.28 -10.01
CA VAL A 314 7.06 8.34 -10.61
C VAL A 314 7.13 8.73 -12.08
N HIS A 315 6.12 8.30 -12.85
CA HIS A 315 5.95 8.75 -14.23
C HIS A 315 5.60 10.24 -14.31
N LEU A 316 5.97 10.87 -15.43
CA LEU A 316 5.73 12.28 -15.67
C LEU A 316 4.26 12.68 -15.49
N ASP A 317 3.32 11.89 -16.01
CA ASP A 317 1.89 12.22 -15.92
C ASP A 317 1.39 12.28 -14.47
N VAL A 318 1.92 11.40 -13.61
CA VAL A 318 1.62 11.40 -12.17
C VAL A 318 2.22 12.64 -11.51
N PHE A 319 3.48 12.95 -11.82
CA PHE A 319 4.16 14.13 -11.30
C PHE A 319 3.46 15.44 -11.68
N LEU A 320 3.05 15.58 -12.94
CA LEU A 320 2.28 16.71 -13.43
C LEU A 320 0.87 16.77 -12.79
N GLY A 321 0.33 15.66 -12.33
CA GLY A 321 -0.94 15.62 -11.61
C GLY A 321 -0.86 16.27 -10.23
N TRP A 322 0.31 16.22 -9.58
CA TRP A 322 0.47 16.70 -8.21
C TRP A 322 0.34 18.22 -8.05
N HIS A 323 0.03 18.65 -6.83
CA HIS A 323 0.15 20.05 -6.41
C HIS A 323 1.61 20.48 -6.33
N TYR A 324 1.85 21.78 -6.46
CA TYR A 324 3.18 22.36 -6.63
C TYR A 324 4.15 21.99 -5.50
N GLU A 325 3.73 22.08 -4.23
CA GLU A 325 4.62 21.79 -3.10
C GLU A 325 5.00 20.30 -3.02
N ARG A 326 4.09 19.41 -3.39
CA ARG A 326 4.39 17.96 -3.52
C ARG A 326 5.41 17.70 -4.62
N ARG A 327 5.28 18.35 -5.79
CA ARG A 327 6.27 18.25 -6.86
C ARG A 327 7.66 18.70 -6.40
N ARG A 328 7.73 19.85 -5.71
CA ARG A 328 8.98 20.38 -5.15
C ARG A 328 9.61 19.45 -4.13
N ALA A 329 8.81 18.93 -3.21
CA ALA A 329 9.27 18.00 -2.20
C ALA A 329 9.83 16.72 -2.85
N TYR A 330 9.16 16.22 -3.88
CA TYR A 330 9.60 15.07 -4.64
C TYR A 330 10.94 15.29 -5.35
N VAL A 331 11.10 16.35 -6.16
CA VAL A 331 12.35 16.57 -6.90
C VAL A 331 13.53 16.87 -5.98
N ALA A 332 13.29 17.53 -4.84
CA ALA A 332 14.31 17.78 -3.83
C ALA A 332 14.80 16.46 -3.22
N GLU A 333 13.88 15.59 -2.82
CA GLU A 333 14.22 14.30 -2.23
C GLU A 333 14.86 13.36 -3.27
N ALA A 334 14.32 13.30 -4.49
CA ALA A 334 14.87 12.51 -5.58
C ALA A 334 16.32 12.93 -5.90
N ASN A 335 16.60 14.24 -5.97
CA ASN A 335 17.97 14.74 -6.14
C ASN A 335 18.89 14.35 -4.98
N ASN A 336 18.39 14.38 -3.73
CA ASN A 336 19.17 13.96 -2.56
C ASN A 336 19.50 12.46 -2.56
N ARG A 337 18.77 11.63 -3.32
CA ARG A 337 19.07 10.19 -3.47
C ARG A 337 20.29 9.89 -4.34
N PHE A 338 20.70 10.83 -5.21
CA PHE A 338 21.92 10.69 -6.01
C PHE A 338 23.19 11.14 -5.29
N LYS A 339 23.06 11.72 -4.08
CA LYS A 339 24.21 12.05 -3.24
C LYS A 339 24.78 10.76 -2.63
N ASP A 340 26.09 10.75 -2.39
CA ASP A 340 26.82 9.62 -1.81
C ASP A 340 26.16 9.12 -0.50
N ILE A 341 25.48 7.97 -0.61
CA ILE A 341 24.75 7.32 0.49
C ILE A 341 25.71 6.88 1.60
N ASP A 342 27.00 6.65 1.27
CA ASP A 342 27.98 6.20 2.24
C ASP A 342 28.39 7.29 3.23
N LYS A 343 28.16 8.56 2.88
CA LYS A 343 28.44 9.70 3.75
C LYS A 343 27.22 10.12 4.56
N GLU A 344 26.08 9.47 4.36
CA GLU A 344 24.84 9.85 5.02
C GLU A 344 24.75 9.29 6.44
N PRO A 345 24.31 10.11 7.43
CA PRO A 345 24.08 9.62 8.78
C PRO A 345 23.12 8.43 8.81
N TYR A 346 23.42 7.45 9.65
CA TYR A 346 22.65 6.20 9.75
C TYR A 346 21.15 6.43 9.96
N ILE A 347 20.78 7.40 10.80
CA ILE A 347 19.38 7.73 11.07
C ILE A 347 18.64 8.30 9.86
N PHE A 348 19.32 9.00 8.95
CA PHE A 348 18.73 9.52 7.72
C PHE A 348 18.41 8.39 6.73
N LEU A 349 19.25 7.37 6.67
CA LEU A 349 18.97 6.17 5.88
C LEU A 349 17.73 5.43 6.39
N LYS A 350 17.55 5.35 7.71
CA LYS A 350 16.32 4.81 8.32
C LYS A 350 15.08 5.63 7.96
N ILE A 351 15.18 6.97 8.01
CA ILE A 351 14.08 7.86 7.61
C ILE A 351 13.72 7.61 6.14
N ARG A 352 14.70 7.56 5.23
CA ARG A 352 14.47 7.29 3.80
C ARG A 352 13.77 5.96 3.59
N HIS A 353 14.22 4.90 4.24
CA HIS A 353 13.58 3.59 4.16
C HIS A 353 12.11 3.66 4.62
N ALA A 354 11.82 4.32 5.75
CA ALA A 354 10.45 4.49 6.22
C ALA A 354 9.58 5.29 5.24
N LEU A 355 10.12 6.36 4.63
CA LEU A 355 9.42 7.13 3.59
C LEU A 355 9.15 6.30 2.32
N ASP A 356 10.12 5.50 1.89
CA ASP A 356 10.04 4.65 0.70
C ASP A 356 9.04 3.51 0.88
N ALA A 357 9.02 2.91 2.07
CA ALA A 357 8.04 1.92 2.51
C ALA A 357 6.66 2.53 2.86
N LYS A 358 6.52 3.87 2.79
CA LYS A 358 5.31 4.62 3.17
C LYS A 358 4.86 4.39 4.63
N ASP A 359 5.80 4.03 5.52
CA ASP A 359 5.58 3.98 6.98
C ASP A 359 5.71 5.41 7.54
N TRP A 360 4.67 6.22 7.31
CA TRP A 360 4.68 7.65 7.61
C TRP A 360 4.84 7.96 9.10
N GLU A 361 4.34 7.08 9.97
CA GLU A 361 4.49 7.22 11.42
C GLU A 361 5.94 6.98 11.85
N GLU A 362 6.58 5.91 11.35
CA GLU A 362 7.98 5.64 11.61
C GLU A 362 8.88 6.78 11.11
N ALA A 363 8.61 7.28 9.90
CA ALA A 363 9.36 8.39 9.35
C ALA A 363 9.26 9.65 10.24
N ASP A 364 8.07 9.98 10.74
CA ASP A 364 7.84 11.11 11.65
C ASP A 364 8.64 10.96 12.96
N GLU A 365 8.58 9.78 13.60
CA GLU A 365 9.32 9.49 14.83
C GLU A 365 10.85 9.56 14.63
N LEU A 366 11.35 8.97 13.54
CA LEU A 366 12.77 8.98 13.22
C LEU A 366 13.28 10.38 12.89
N ILE A 367 12.46 11.20 12.21
CA ILE A 367 12.76 12.61 11.95
C ILE A 367 12.94 13.36 13.26
N VAL A 368 12.00 13.23 14.21
CA VAL A 368 12.09 13.88 15.54
C VAL A 368 13.36 13.44 16.27
N ARG A 369 13.70 12.15 16.24
CA ARG A 369 14.94 11.62 16.85
C ARG A 369 16.21 12.15 16.17
N ALA A 370 16.13 12.48 14.88
CA ALA A 370 17.27 12.96 14.12
C ALA A 370 17.56 14.46 14.30
N GLU A 371 16.56 15.26 14.74
CA GLU A 371 16.70 16.71 14.91
C GLU A 371 17.89 17.13 15.80
N PRO A 372 18.10 16.54 17.00
CA PRO A 372 19.24 16.93 17.85
C PRO A 372 20.60 16.59 17.23
N GLY A 373 20.65 15.63 16.30
CA GLY A 373 21.85 15.17 15.62
C GLY A 373 22.22 15.98 14.36
N ALA A 374 21.31 16.79 13.82
CA ALA A 374 21.49 17.56 12.59
C ALA A 374 22.31 18.86 12.82
N LYS A 375 23.59 18.71 13.18
CA LYS A 375 24.46 19.83 13.59
C LYS A 375 25.00 20.68 12.42
N THR A 376 25.19 20.11 11.23
CA THR A 376 25.69 20.82 10.04
C THR A 376 24.54 21.42 9.23
N SER A 377 24.81 22.46 8.43
CA SER A 377 23.82 23.02 7.49
C SER A 377 23.31 21.96 6.51
N GLU A 378 24.22 21.14 5.96
CA GLU A 378 23.87 20.05 5.04
C GLU A 378 22.92 19.03 5.70
N HIS A 379 23.18 18.65 6.96
CA HIS A 379 22.30 17.72 7.67
C HIS A 379 20.91 18.34 7.94
N ARG A 380 20.85 19.62 8.28
CA ARG A 380 19.57 20.32 8.44
C ARG A 380 18.79 20.37 7.14
N GLU A 381 19.43 20.73 6.03
CA GLU A 381 18.80 20.76 4.70
C GLU A 381 18.25 19.40 4.26
N LYS A 382 19.02 18.32 4.48
CA LYS A 382 18.55 16.95 4.19
C LYS A 382 17.36 16.56 5.07
N LEU A 383 17.43 16.84 6.37
CA LEU A 383 16.33 16.53 7.29
C LEU A 383 15.07 17.34 6.95
N ASP A 384 15.22 18.61 6.56
CA ASP A 384 14.11 19.47 6.12
C ASP A 384 13.51 18.99 4.79
N SER A 385 14.32 18.47 3.87
CA SER A 385 13.84 17.78 2.66
C SER A 385 12.96 16.58 3.02
N MET A 386 13.41 15.71 3.92
CA MET A 386 12.66 14.53 4.36
C MET A 386 11.35 14.91 5.07
N LYS A 387 11.40 15.91 5.97
CA LYS A 387 10.21 16.49 6.62
C LYS A 387 9.19 17.01 5.62
N LYS A 388 9.67 17.76 4.63
CA LYS A 388 8.81 18.30 3.58
C LYS A 388 8.22 17.18 2.75
N TYR A 389 9.03 16.19 2.36
CA TYR A 389 8.54 15.02 1.62
C TYR A 389 7.44 14.28 2.37
N LEU A 390 7.65 13.97 3.65
CA LEU A 390 6.66 13.34 4.54
C LEU A 390 5.35 14.12 4.55
N ARG A 391 5.41 15.42 4.84
CA ARG A 391 4.23 16.29 4.96
C ARG A 391 3.40 16.32 3.67
N GLU A 392 4.06 16.43 2.52
CA GLU A 392 3.36 16.57 1.24
C GLU A 392 2.88 15.22 0.65
N HIS A 393 3.38 14.07 1.14
CA HIS A 393 3.08 12.74 0.58
C HIS A 393 2.25 11.81 1.47
N ARG A 394 2.21 12.03 2.80
CA ARG A 394 1.42 11.23 3.75
C ARG A 394 -0.09 11.29 3.47
N GLY A 395 -0.57 12.33 2.78
CA GLY A 395 -2.00 12.59 2.58
C GLY A 395 -2.70 13.03 3.88
N SER A 396 -4.01 13.27 3.80
CA SER A 396 -4.87 13.68 4.93
C SER A 396 -5.20 12.51 5.88
N ALA A 397 -4.24 11.63 6.15
CA ALA A 397 -4.43 10.61 7.18
C ALA A 397 -4.47 11.31 8.54
N SER A 398 -5.64 11.28 9.18
CA SER A 398 -5.84 11.81 10.53
C SER A 398 -4.78 11.24 11.46
N LYS A 399 -4.12 12.11 12.23
CA LYS A 399 -3.41 11.69 13.42
C LYS A 399 -4.46 11.08 14.35
N GLU A 400 -4.53 9.76 14.40
CA GLU A 400 -5.34 9.07 15.39
C GLU A 400 -4.81 9.48 16.77
N GLU A 401 -5.65 10.12 17.58
CA GLU A 401 -5.30 10.44 18.97
C GLU A 401 -5.21 9.16 19.76
N HIS A 402 -4.14 9.08 20.56
CA HIS A 402 -3.74 7.84 21.17
C HIS A 402 -4.26 7.70 22.62
N SER A 403 -4.87 6.56 22.98
CA SER A 403 -5.49 6.27 24.30
C SER A 403 -4.81 5.11 25.05
N ILE A 404 -5.07 4.99 26.35
CA ILE A 404 -4.49 3.95 27.24
C ILE A 404 -4.87 2.50 26.84
N ASN A 405 -5.89 2.27 26.00
CA ASN A 405 -6.21 0.93 25.46
C ASN A 405 -5.20 0.40 24.42
N GLU A 406 -4.26 1.23 24.00
CA GLU A 406 -3.32 0.95 22.91
C GLU A 406 -2.37 -0.21 23.11
N VAL A 407 -1.93 -0.46 24.34
CA VAL A 407 -0.94 -1.52 24.58
C VAL A 407 -1.57 -2.89 24.34
N PHE A 408 -2.82 -3.08 24.77
CA PHE A 408 -3.56 -4.32 24.52
C PHE A 408 -3.97 -4.43 23.04
N GLU A 409 -4.48 -3.34 22.45
CA GLU A 409 -4.82 -3.30 21.02
C GLU A 409 -3.60 -3.56 20.14
N ALA A 410 -2.44 -2.99 20.45
CA ALA A 410 -1.19 -3.27 19.75
C ALA A 410 -0.79 -4.75 19.86
N ASN A 411 -0.93 -5.35 21.04
CA ASN A 411 -0.62 -6.76 21.21
C ASN A 411 -1.58 -7.68 20.43
N GLU A 412 -2.87 -7.36 20.39
CA GLU A 412 -3.85 -8.08 19.57
C GLU A 412 -3.62 -7.88 18.07
N ASN A 413 -3.29 -6.66 17.64
CA ASN A 413 -2.91 -6.37 16.25
C ASN A 413 -1.70 -7.19 15.81
N ILE A 414 -0.71 -7.41 16.68
CA ILE A 414 0.42 -8.32 16.37
C ILE A 414 -0.06 -9.76 16.22
N LYS A 415 -0.95 -10.26 17.08
CA LYS A 415 -1.51 -11.62 16.93
C LYS A 415 -2.26 -11.78 15.61
N GLN A 416 -3.05 -10.77 15.25
CA GLN A 416 -3.75 -10.72 13.97
C GLN A 416 -2.75 -10.70 12.81
N ALA A 417 -1.72 -9.86 12.87
CA ALA A 417 -0.67 -9.80 11.86
C ALA A 417 0.07 -11.14 11.72
N LEU A 418 0.40 -11.81 12.82
CA LEU A 418 1.03 -13.14 12.81
C LEU A 418 0.16 -14.21 12.13
N SER A 419 -1.17 -14.08 12.18
CA SER A 419 -2.09 -14.99 11.48
C SER A 419 -2.12 -14.77 9.96
N GLY A 420 -1.67 -13.60 9.51
CA GLY A 420 -1.55 -13.25 8.10
C GLY A 420 -0.22 -13.65 7.46
N LEU A 421 0.69 -14.30 8.20
CA LEU A 421 1.99 -14.72 7.67
C LEU A 421 1.87 -16.01 6.81
N PRO A 422 2.71 -16.19 5.77
CA PRO A 422 2.49 -17.22 4.76
C PRO A 422 2.77 -18.66 5.21
N SER A 423 3.59 -18.82 6.26
CA SER A 423 4.01 -20.12 6.79
C SER A 423 4.42 -20.02 8.26
N ASP A 424 4.37 -21.14 8.98
CA ASP A 424 4.83 -21.20 10.37
C ASP A 424 6.33 -20.92 10.53
N SER A 425 7.16 -21.27 9.55
CA SER A 425 8.59 -20.91 9.59
C SER A 425 8.77 -19.39 9.57
N ILE A 426 8.08 -18.69 8.67
CA ILE A 426 8.10 -17.22 8.61
C ILE A 426 7.53 -16.64 9.92
N LYS A 427 6.40 -17.16 10.39
CA LYS A 427 5.81 -16.75 11.67
C LYS A 427 6.78 -16.90 12.84
N ASN A 428 7.52 -18.00 12.90
CA ASN A 428 8.55 -18.22 13.91
C ASN A 428 9.68 -17.18 13.79
N ARG A 429 10.16 -16.86 12.57
CA ARG A 429 11.16 -15.79 12.36
C ARG A 429 10.70 -14.45 12.92
N PHE A 430 9.46 -14.04 12.63
CA PHE A 430 8.91 -12.78 13.14
C PHE A 430 8.74 -12.79 14.66
N LEU A 431 8.28 -13.90 15.24
CA LEU A 431 8.20 -14.09 16.69
C LEU A 431 9.58 -13.97 17.36
N LEU A 432 10.60 -14.61 16.80
CA LEU A 432 11.98 -14.54 17.31
C LEU A 432 12.55 -13.12 17.17
N ALA A 433 12.32 -12.45 16.04
CA ALA A 433 12.76 -11.07 15.84
C ALA A 433 12.18 -10.13 16.91
N MET A 434 10.88 -10.27 17.21
CA MET A 434 10.19 -9.46 18.22
C MET A 434 10.68 -9.74 19.65
N ARG A 435 11.19 -10.95 19.93
CA ARG A 435 11.78 -11.29 21.23
C ARG A 435 13.11 -10.56 21.48
N TYR A 436 13.87 -10.29 20.42
CA TYR A 436 15.10 -9.49 20.53
C TYR A 436 14.77 -8.03 20.83
N ASP A 437 14.28 -7.30 19.83
CA ASP A 437 13.91 -5.90 19.93
C ASP A 437 13.22 -5.46 18.62
N TYR A 438 12.60 -4.27 18.64
CA TYR A 438 12.02 -3.66 17.45
C TYR A 438 13.05 -3.48 16.31
N GLN A 439 14.32 -3.21 16.62
CA GLN A 439 15.33 -2.98 15.59
C GLN A 439 15.64 -4.24 14.79
N THR A 440 15.59 -5.41 15.44
CA THR A 440 15.76 -6.72 14.82
C THR A 440 14.56 -7.05 13.93
N LEU A 441 13.33 -6.80 14.41
CA LEU A 441 12.12 -6.90 13.59
C LEU A 441 12.21 -5.97 12.37
N TRP A 442 12.61 -4.72 12.57
CA TRP A 442 12.74 -3.73 11.50
C TRP A 442 13.76 -4.17 10.44
N ALA A 443 14.92 -4.69 10.86
CA ALA A 443 15.94 -5.19 9.94
C ALA A 443 15.43 -6.39 9.13
N LEU A 444 14.72 -7.33 9.78
CA LEU A 444 14.06 -8.46 9.11
C LEU A 444 13.07 -7.97 8.05
N CYS A 445 12.14 -7.07 8.42
CA CYS A 445 11.17 -6.48 7.49
C CYS A 445 11.85 -5.80 6.29
N THR A 446 12.94 -5.07 6.56
CA THR A 446 13.71 -4.36 5.53
C THR A 446 14.34 -5.31 4.52
N MET A 447 14.93 -6.43 4.97
CA MET A 447 15.51 -7.43 4.08
C MET A 447 14.46 -8.16 3.22
N TYR A 448 13.22 -8.33 3.72
CA TYR A 448 12.10 -8.80 2.87
C TYR A 448 11.63 -7.73 1.88
N TYR A 449 11.50 -6.47 2.32
CA TYR A 449 11.11 -5.36 1.45
C TYR A 449 12.07 -5.19 0.25
N ASN A 450 13.37 -5.42 0.47
CA ASN A 450 14.37 -5.39 -0.60
C ASN A 450 14.07 -6.38 -1.74
N TRP A 451 13.41 -7.51 -1.46
CA TRP A 451 12.97 -8.46 -2.50
C TRP A 451 11.87 -7.86 -3.37
N GLU A 452 10.84 -7.27 -2.78
CA GLU A 452 9.80 -6.55 -3.51
C GLU A 452 10.39 -5.42 -4.36
N TRP A 453 11.29 -4.63 -3.78
CA TRP A 453 11.97 -3.57 -4.51
C TRP A 453 12.74 -4.10 -5.73
N CYS A 454 13.49 -5.19 -5.57
CA CYS A 454 14.23 -5.81 -6.67
C CYS A 454 13.28 -6.28 -7.80
N ARG A 455 12.14 -6.88 -7.46
CA ARG A 455 11.17 -7.37 -8.45
C ARG A 455 10.50 -6.25 -9.23
N GLN A 456 10.08 -5.19 -8.54
CA GLN A 456 9.49 -4.00 -9.19
C GLN A 456 10.44 -3.31 -10.19
N ARG A 457 11.74 -3.62 -10.13
CA ARG A 457 12.79 -3.01 -10.97
C ARG A 457 13.47 -4.00 -11.91
N GLY A 458 13.01 -5.26 -11.98
CA GLY A 458 13.55 -6.28 -12.87
C GLY A 458 14.89 -6.88 -12.44
N PHE A 459 15.36 -6.59 -11.22
CA PHE A 459 16.55 -7.23 -10.61
C PHE A 459 16.24 -8.61 -9.99
N SER A 460 14.97 -9.01 -10.01
CA SER A 460 14.46 -10.30 -9.55
C SER A 460 13.16 -10.58 -10.31
N SER A 461 12.88 -11.85 -10.54
CA SER A 461 11.66 -12.41 -11.13
C SER A 461 11.58 -13.88 -10.69
N ASP A 462 10.47 -14.57 -10.94
CA ASP A 462 10.38 -15.99 -10.59
C ASP A 462 11.46 -16.81 -11.29
N GLU A 463 11.75 -16.50 -12.55
CA GLU A 463 12.80 -17.19 -13.31
C GLU A 463 14.19 -16.93 -12.71
N LYS A 464 14.51 -15.67 -12.37
CA LYS A 464 15.81 -15.30 -11.78
C LYS A 464 15.97 -15.86 -10.37
N ASP A 465 14.91 -15.84 -9.57
CA ASP A 465 14.96 -16.34 -8.20
C ASP A 465 15.15 -17.86 -8.19
N VAL A 466 14.51 -18.59 -9.12
CA VAL A 466 14.72 -20.03 -9.33
C VAL A 466 16.12 -20.33 -9.89
N GLU A 467 16.65 -19.49 -10.77
CA GLU A 467 18.03 -19.63 -11.26
C GLU A 467 19.05 -19.47 -10.13
N PHE A 468 18.91 -18.43 -9.31
CA PHE A 468 19.77 -18.21 -8.15
C PHE A 468 19.63 -19.31 -7.10
N GLU A 469 18.42 -19.84 -6.88
CA GLU A 469 18.21 -20.95 -5.97
C GLU A 469 19.01 -22.20 -6.35
N LYS A 470 19.15 -22.51 -7.65
CA LYS A 470 19.87 -23.69 -8.13
C LYS A 470 21.35 -23.65 -7.81
N ILE A 471 21.96 -22.46 -7.83
CA ILE A 471 23.40 -22.28 -7.58
C ILE A 471 23.70 -21.88 -6.13
N ALA A 472 22.71 -21.36 -5.38
CA ALA A 472 22.91 -20.80 -4.05
C ALA A 472 23.64 -21.75 -3.08
N LYS A 473 23.33 -23.05 -3.14
CA LYS A 473 23.93 -24.02 -2.22
C LYS A 473 25.40 -24.30 -2.56
N GLU A 474 25.72 -24.43 -3.84
CA GLU A 474 27.11 -24.60 -4.31
C GLU A 474 27.95 -23.35 -3.99
N GLU A 475 27.42 -22.16 -4.30
CA GLU A 475 28.05 -20.88 -3.97
C GLU A 475 28.26 -20.73 -2.46
N THR A 476 27.31 -21.15 -1.63
CA THR A 476 27.48 -21.09 -0.16
C THR A 476 28.62 -21.96 0.32
N TYR A 477 28.78 -23.16 -0.24
CA TYR A 477 29.91 -24.02 0.11
C TYR A 477 31.24 -23.43 -0.33
N ASP A 478 31.30 -22.89 -1.56
CA ASP A 478 32.47 -22.17 -2.05
C ASP A 478 32.82 -21.00 -1.13
N HIS A 479 31.82 -20.23 -0.71
CA HIS A 479 32.02 -19.11 0.21
C HIS A 479 32.47 -19.53 1.61
N LEU A 480 32.07 -20.70 2.10
CA LEU A 480 32.54 -21.24 3.39
C LEU A 480 34.01 -21.64 3.32
N GLU A 481 34.46 -22.17 2.18
CA GLU A 481 35.83 -22.64 1.97
C GLU A 481 36.79 -21.49 1.60
N HIS A 482 36.35 -20.59 0.71
CA HIS A 482 37.19 -19.59 0.06
C HIS A 482 36.88 -18.14 0.48
N GLY A 483 35.80 -17.92 1.24
CA GLY A 483 35.36 -16.60 1.67
C GLY A 483 34.34 -15.95 0.73
N GLN A 484 33.78 -14.81 1.16
CA GLN A 484 32.74 -14.12 0.40
C GLN A 484 33.31 -13.34 -0.79
N PRO A 485 32.64 -13.31 -1.96
CA PRO A 485 33.01 -12.45 -3.07
C PRO A 485 32.87 -10.98 -2.68
N ASP A 486 33.50 -10.07 -3.44
CA ASP A 486 33.46 -8.62 -3.18
C ASP A 486 32.29 -7.92 -3.85
N ASP A 487 31.69 -8.48 -4.91
CA ASP A 487 30.77 -7.78 -5.83
C ASP A 487 29.30 -8.20 -5.66
N TYR A 488 29.02 -9.50 -5.56
CA TYR A 488 27.67 -10.05 -5.42
C TYR A 488 27.73 -11.45 -4.78
N ALA A 489 26.89 -11.72 -3.78
CA ALA A 489 26.86 -13.02 -3.13
C ALA A 489 25.46 -13.65 -3.21
N ILE A 490 25.41 -14.94 -3.51
CA ILE A 490 24.20 -15.76 -3.45
C ILE A 490 24.43 -16.82 -2.39
N ASN A 491 23.58 -16.83 -1.38
CA ASN A 491 23.73 -17.71 -0.23
C ASN A 491 22.45 -18.50 0.01
N ASP A 492 22.63 -19.72 0.47
CA ASP A 492 21.59 -20.63 0.87
C ASP A 492 21.64 -20.81 2.38
N PHE A 493 20.50 -20.63 3.03
CA PHE A 493 20.40 -20.71 4.47
C PHE A 493 19.40 -21.81 4.86
N THR A 494 19.57 -22.99 4.27
CA THR A 494 18.63 -24.10 4.40
C THR A 494 19.36 -25.38 4.76
N SER A 495 18.68 -26.27 5.49
CA SER A 495 19.17 -27.62 5.78
C SER A 495 20.58 -27.66 6.41
N ASP A 496 21.56 -28.19 5.68
CA ASP A 496 22.96 -28.37 6.06
C ASP A 496 23.76 -27.06 6.13
N THR A 497 23.33 -25.98 5.47
CA THR A 497 23.96 -24.65 5.57
C THR A 497 23.24 -23.72 6.57
N ALA A 498 22.23 -24.24 7.29
CA ALA A 498 21.35 -23.46 8.15
C ALA A 498 22.02 -22.88 9.41
N THR A 499 23.11 -23.48 9.90
CA THR A 499 23.77 -23.09 11.17
C THR A 499 25.06 -22.31 10.98
N GLU A 500 25.70 -22.47 9.81
CA GLU A 500 26.93 -21.80 9.42
C GLU A 500 26.74 -21.17 8.04
N PRO A 501 25.93 -20.11 7.93
CA PRO A 501 25.80 -19.43 6.65
C PRO A 501 27.13 -18.76 6.31
N ALA A 502 27.57 -18.92 5.09
CA ALA A 502 28.45 -17.92 4.50
C ALA A 502 27.58 -16.69 4.16
N ALA A 503 27.11 -15.94 5.16
CA ALA A 503 26.43 -14.67 4.94
C ALA A 503 27.38 -13.55 5.35
N ARG A 504 27.51 -12.53 4.51
CA ARG A 504 28.44 -11.42 4.79
C ARG A 504 28.06 -10.74 6.10
N SER A 505 28.94 -10.84 7.09
CA SER A 505 28.93 -10.04 8.32
C SER A 505 30.13 -9.08 8.30
N ALA A 506 30.11 -8.01 9.09
CA ALA A 506 30.94 -6.83 8.86
C ALA A 506 32.47 -7.09 8.75
N ASN A 507 33.05 -6.62 7.64
CA ASN A 507 34.24 -5.73 7.60
C ASN A 507 34.45 -5.05 6.23
N ASP A 508 33.82 -5.51 5.16
CA ASP A 508 33.62 -4.74 3.93
C ASP A 508 32.50 -5.43 3.16
N THR A 509 31.62 -4.67 2.53
CA THR A 509 30.87 -5.07 1.32
C THR A 509 29.76 -4.06 1.08
N LYS A 510 29.97 -3.17 0.12
CA LYS A 510 28.95 -2.29 -0.46
C LYS A 510 28.20 -3.02 -1.58
N SER A 511 27.93 -4.30 -1.36
CA SER A 511 27.73 -5.26 -2.43
C SER A 511 26.51 -6.11 -2.15
N PRO A 512 25.62 -6.31 -3.13
CA PRO A 512 24.37 -7.01 -2.90
C PRO A 512 24.61 -8.45 -2.46
N GLN A 513 23.71 -8.96 -1.61
CA GLN A 513 23.63 -10.37 -1.29
C GLN A 513 22.19 -10.86 -1.30
N VAL A 514 21.99 -12.08 -1.80
CA VAL A 514 20.73 -12.80 -1.78
C VAL A 514 20.86 -13.95 -0.81
N ILE A 515 19.91 -14.07 0.11
CA ILE A 515 19.88 -15.18 1.05
C ILE A 515 18.57 -15.94 0.83
N HIS A 516 18.69 -17.18 0.36
CA HIS A 516 17.58 -18.09 0.13
C HIS A 516 17.20 -18.80 1.43
N LEU A 517 15.91 -18.79 1.72
CA LEU A 517 15.32 -19.29 2.96
C LEU A 517 14.18 -20.25 2.66
N ASN A 518 13.89 -21.15 3.60
CA ASN A 518 12.72 -22.03 3.51
C ASN A 518 12.30 -22.57 4.89
N GLN A 519 11.47 -23.61 4.91
CA GLN A 519 11.03 -24.27 6.15
C GLN A 519 12.15 -24.98 6.95
N THR A 520 13.28 -25.35 6.31
CA THR A 520 14.42 -26.01 6.96
C THR A 520 15.49 -25.04 7.45
N THR A 521 15.31 -23.73 7.24
CA THR A 521 16.17 -22.69 7.82
C THR A 521 16.15 -22.73 9.35
N ASP A 522 17.32 -22.66 9.99
CA ASP A 522 17.43 -22.41 11.43
C ASP A 522 17.12 -20.93 11.70
N ASN A 523 15.87 -20.68 12.09
CA ASN A 523 15.40 -19.34 12.40
C ASN A 523 16.13 -18.71 13.60
N GLY A 524 16.67 -19.52 14.53
CA GLY A 524 17.49 -19.02 15.63
C GLY A 524 18.81 -18.43 15.13
N ALA A 525 19.55 -19.19 14.32
CA ALA A 525 20.81 -18.76 13.72
C ALA A 525 20.62 -17.54 12.80
N LEU A 526 19.61 -17.58 11.92
CA LEU A 526 19.24 -16.47 11.04
C LEU A 526 18.94 -15.20 11.85
N LEU A 527 18.11 -15.28 12.89
CA LEU A 527 17.75 -14.08 13.66
C LEU A 527 18.88 -13.57 14.53
N THR A 528 19.79 -14.44 14.97
CA THR A 528 21.05 -14.01 15.57
C THR A 528 21.87 -13.20 14.56
N TYR A 529 22.01 -13.65 13.31
CA TYR A 529 22.67 -12.88 12.25
C TYR A 529 22.00 -11.52 12.01
N VAL A 530 20.67 -11.50 11.87
CA VAL A 530 19.90 -10.26 11.68
C VAL A 530 20.08 -9.33 12.87
N HIS A 531 20.02 -9.85 14.10
CA HIS A 531 20.21 -9.06 15.32
C HIS A 531 21.58 -8.42 15.37
N HIS A 532 22.66 -9.17 15.15
CA HIS A 532 24.03 -8.64 15.13
C HIS A 532 24.20 -7.54 14.07
N ASN A 533 23.52 -7.67 12.93
CA ASN A 533 23.61 -6.73 11.82
C ASN A 533 22.48 -5.68 11.77
N ARG A 534 21.61 -5.59 12.78
CA ARG A 534 20.45 -4.66 12.77
C ARG A 534 20.83 -3.19 12.62
N ASN A 535 22.03 -2.83 13.06
CA ASN A 535 22.60 -1.48 12.90
C ASN A 535 23.63 -1.36 11.75
N ASN A 536 23.87 -2.44 11.02
CA ASN A 536 24.85 -2.49 9.93
C ASN A 536 24.20 -2.15 8.59
N ARG A 537 24.37 -0.90 8.13
CA ARG A 537 23.81 -0.43 6.85
C ARG A 537 24.23 -1.27 5.64
N ALA A 538 25.46 -1.78 5.64
CA ALA A 538 25.96 -2.59 4.54
C ALA A 538 25.14 -3.88 4.41
N VAL A 539 24.66 -4.42 5.53
CA VAL A 539 23.87 -5.65 5.52
C VAL A 539 22.40 -5.36 5.24
N TRP A 540 21.69 -4.58 6.06
CA TRP A 540 20.24 -4.45 5.88
C TRP A 540 19.84 -3.70 4.59
N TYR A 541 20.73 -2.86 4.02
CA TYR A 541 20.43 -2.17 2.76
C TYR A 541 20.75 -3.01 1.50
N TRP A 542 21.72 -3.93 1.60
CA TRP A 542 22.20 -4.72 0.45
C TRP A 542 21.78 -6.19 0.47
N THR A 543 21.13 -6.64 1.55
CA THR A 543 20.65 -8.01 1.70
C THR A 543 19.18 -8.11 1.35
N ARG A 544 18.81 -9.12 0.55
CA ARG A 544 17.42 -9.51 0.36
C ARG A 544 17.19 -10.96 0.79
N PHE A 545 16.05 -11.21 1.43
CA PHE A 545 15.58 -12.55 1.75
C PHE A 545 14.61 -13.06 0.68
N VAL A 546 14.85 -14.27 0.19
CA VAL A 546 14.05 -14.95 -0.85
C VAL A 546 13.54 -16.27 -0.28
N GLU A 547 12.23 -16.48 -0.26
CA GLU A 547 11.64 -17.75 0.18
C GLU A 547 11.51 -18.71 -1.01
N LYS A 548 12.05 -19.92 -0.87
CA LYS A 548 11.98 -20.96 -1.92
C LYS A 548 10.57 -21.54 -2.08
N ASP A 549 9.92 -21.82 -0.94
CA ASP A 549 8.65 -22.57 -0.90
C ASP A 549 7.41 -21.67 -0.77
N VAL A 550 7.57 -20.36 -0.88
CA VAL A 550 6.47 -19.40 -0.73
C VAL A 550 6.37 -18.50 -1.98
N PRO A 551 5.22 -18.50 -2.68
CA PRO A 551 5.02 -17.62 -3.82
C PRO A 551 5.23 -16.15 -3.44
N PHE A 552 5.90 -15.40 -4.33
CA PHE A 552 6.22 -14.00 -4.08
C PHE A 552 4.98 -13.15 -3.80
N GLU A 553 3.83 -13.46 -4.41
CA GLU A 553 2.58 -12.72 -4.16
C GLU A 553 2.18 -12.73 -2.68
N LYS A 554 2.38 -13.86 -1.98
CA LYS A 554 2.10 -13.95 -0.54
C LYS A 554 3.11 -13.14 0.28
N ILE A 555 4.35 -13.09 -0.17
CA ILE A 555 5.40 -12.28 0.45
C ILE A 555 5.13 -10.79 0.24
N GLN A 556 4.67 -10.41 -0.95
CA GLN A 556 4.23 -9.06 -1.25
C GLN A 556 3.05 -8.65 -0.38
N GLU A 557 2.02 -9.50 -0.23
CA GLU A 557 0.90 -9.25 0.68
C GLU A 557 1.38 -9.06 2.14
N MET A 558 2.32 -9.89 2.59
CA MET A 558 2.96 -9.75 3.90
C MET A 558 3.68 -8.40 4.05
N ILE A 559 4.50 -7.99 3.07
CA ILE A 559 5.25 -6.73 3.09
C ILE A 559 4.29 -5.52 3.12
N GLN A 560 3.23 -5.55 2.32
CA GLN A 560 2.33 -4.41 2.14
C GLN A 560 1.29 -4.26 3.25
N HIS A 561 0.84 -5.35 3.88
CA HIS A 561 -0.30 -5.32 4.81
C HIS A 561 0.02 -5.84 6.22
N VAL A 562 0.92 -6.82 6.35
CA VAL A 562 1.22 -7.46 7.64
C VAL A 562 2.35 -6.75 8.38
N GLN A 563 3.48 -6.53 7.70
CA GLN A 563 4.65 -5.89 8.31
C GLN A 563 4.37 -4.48 8.86
N PRO A 564 3.63 -3.58 8.17
CA PRO A 564 3.38 -2.25 8.69
C PRO A 564 2.60 -2.26 10.01
N MET A 565 1.55 -3.11 10.09
CA MET A 565 0.78 -3.30 11.32
C MET A 565 1.68 -3.83 12.45
N MET A 566 2.47 -4.86 12.18
CA MET A 566 3.34 -5.48 13.18
C MET A 566 4.41 -4.50 13.69
N LYS A 567 5.04 -3.74 12.80
CA LYS A 567 6.02 -2.71 13.16
C LYS A 567 5.38 -1.61 14.01
N LYS A 568 4.24 -1.05 13.58
CA LYS A 568 3.50 -0.01 14.32
C LYS A 568 3.19 -0.50 15.74
N SER A 569 2.59 -1.67 15.86
CA SER A 569 2.21 -2.23 17.15
C SER A 569 3.42 -2.54 18.05
N MET A 570 4.52 -3.07 17.51
CA MET A 570 5.73 -3.29 18.32
C MET A 570 6.34 -1.97 18.81
N ARG A 571 6.37 -0.91 18.00
CA ARG A 571 6.80 0.42 18.46
C ARG A 571 5.92 0.93 19.59
N THR A 572 4.59 0.79 19.47
CA THR A 572 3.65 1.19 20.52
C THR A 572 3.91 0.43 21.81
N LEU A 573 4.16 -0.88 21.75
CA LEU A 573 4.51 -1.68 22.93
C LEU A 573 5.82 -1.18 23.56
N GLU A 574 6.88 -1.04 22.77
CA GLU A 574 8.19 -0.61 23.29
C GLU A 574 8.15 0.79 23.91
N LYS A 575 7.45 1.74 23.27
CA LYS A 575 7.25 3.10 23.77
C LYS A 575 6.64 3.13 25.17
N HIS A 576 5.76 2.18 25.47
CA HIS A 576 5.12 2.04 26.78
C HIS A 576 5.87 1.10 27.73
N GLY A 577 7.06 0.61 27.36
CA GLY A 577 7.86 -0.30 28.18
C GLY A 577 7.37 -1.75 28.17
N TYR A 578 6.64 -2.17 27.14
CA TYR A 578 6.15 -3.53 26.94
C TYR A 578 6.84 -4.20 25.74
N GLY A 579 6.83 -5.53 25.75
CA GLY A 579 7.10 -6.41 24.62
C GLY A 579 5.86 -7.23 24.29
N PHE A 580 5.88 -7.86 23.12
CA PHE A 580 4.80 -8.72 22.68
C PHE A 580 4.69 -10.00 23.51
N GLY A 581 3.46 -10.44 23.78
CA GLY A 581 3.19 -11.76 24.36
C GLY A 581 1.90 -12.38 23.83
N MET A 582 1.95 -13.69 23.57
CA MET A 582 0.78 -14.45 23.09
C MET A 582 -0.41 -14.42 24.07
N ASN A 583 -0.14 -14.25 25.37
CA ASN A 583 -1.16 -14.16 26.42
C ASN A 583 -1.47 -12.72 26.86
N GLY A 584 -0.95 -11.73 26.13
CA GLY A 584 -1.08 -10.31 26.45
C GLY A 584 0.29 -9.60 26.50
N PRO A 585 0.29 -8.26 26.60
CA PRO A 585 1.51 -7.46 26.66
C PRO A 585 2.40 -7.87 27.84
N GLN A 586 3.70 -8.05 27.59
CA GLN A 586 4.68 -8.39 28.62
C GLN A 586 5.45 -7.15 29.03
N LYS A 587 5.50 -6.77 30.31
CA LYS A 587 6.39 -5.68 30.74
C LYS A 587 7.84 -6.04 30.39
N LYS A 588 8.55 -5.15 29.70
CA LYS A 588 10.00 -5.27 29.54
C LYS A 588 10.62 -5.06 30.91
N ASN A 589 10.88 -6.17 31.59
CA ASN A 589 11.81 -6.18 32.69
C ASN A 589 13.15 -5.64 32.19
N ALA A 590 13.77 -4.70 32.94
CA ALA A 590 15.13 -4.22 32.68
C ALA A 590 15.99 -5.40 32.21
N SER A 591 16.65 -5.21 31.07
CA SER A 591 17.30 -6.29 30.32
C SER A 591 18.22 -7.11 31.23
N LEU A 592 18.43 -8.40 30.92
CA LEU A 592 19.38 -9.24 31.66
C LEU A 592 20.77 -8.57 31.79
N TYR A 593 21.11 -7.73 30.81
CA TYR A 593 22.30 -6.88 30.72
C TYR A 593 22.31 -5.72 31.74
N GLU A 594 21.18 -5.06 31.99
CA GLU A 594 21.05 -4.01 33.01
C GLU A 594 21.01 -4.57 34.43
N ARG A 595 20.53 -5.82 34.60
CA ARG A 595 20.57 -6.52 35.89
C ARG A 595 21.98 -6.94 36.30
N THR A 596 22.82 -7.31 35.34
CA THR A 596 24.23 -7.71 35.57
C THR A 596 25.15 -6.52 35.87
N LEU A 597 24.82 -5.32 35.38
CA LEU A 597 25.54 -4.08 35.69
C LEU A 597 25.14 -3.45 37.04
N LYS A 598 23.96 -3.78 37.59
CA LYS A 598 23.55 -3.32 38.94
C LYS A 598 24.10 -4.20 40.07
N THR A 599 24.38 -5.47 39.81
CA THR A 599 25.05 -6.36 40.79
C THR A 599 26.57 -6.17 40.86
N SER A 600 27.17 -5.38 39.97
CA SER A 600 28.61 -5.04 39.99
C SER A 600 28.93 -3.69 40.65
N ARG A 601 27.94 -3.08 41.34
CA ARG A 601 28.10 -1.83 42.12
C ARG A 601 27.53 -1.89 43.54
N ASN A 602 27.33 -3.08 44.10
CA ASN A 602 27.07 -3.28 45.53
C ASN A 602 28.13 -4.18 46.14
#